data_AF-A0A7X7TBM5-F1
#
_entry.id   AF-A0A7X7TBM5-F1
#
_cell.length_a   1.000
_cell.length_b   1.000
_cell.length_c   1.000
_cell.angle_alpha   90.00
_cell.angle_beta   90.00
_cell.angle_gamma   90.00
#
_symmetry.space_group_name_H-M   'P 1'
#
loop_
_entity.id
_entity.type
_entity.pdbx_description
1 polymer ?
#
loop_
_entity_poly.entity_id
_entity_poly.type
_entity_poly.pdbx_seq_one_letter_code
_entity_poly.pdbx_strand_id
1 'polypeptide(L)'
;MSIVSTRVVFAEGWEERFADWGLRSFEDFFDYDGGLQVNRNDKRNVVEMRLGTGDKQEIFFRKRFFSPHWKDVFFTLRNFGAICSQAACEWKNAHALLDIGVETYRPVCYGEETVFGIERRS
;
A
#
# COMPACT_ATOMS: atom_id res chain seq x y z
N MET A 1 -21.78 11.01 -10.00
CA MET A 1 -20.36 10.66 -10.20
C MET A 1 -19.77 10.42 -8.83
N SER A 2 -19.28 9.20 -8.54
CA SER A 2 -18.56 8.98 -7.28
C SER A 2 -17.27 9.78 -7.32
N ILE A 3 -17.14 10.72 -6.39
CA ILE A 3 -15.96 11.58 -6.24
C ILE A 3 -14.79 10.80 -5.62
N VAL A 4 -15.11 9.68 -4.95
CA VAL A 4 -14.19 8.77 -4.29
C VAL A 4 -13.91 7.58 -5.22
N SER A 5 -12.63 7.28 -5.39
CA SER A 5 -12.15 6.11 -6.13
C SER A 5 -11.20 5.32 -5.25
N THR A 6 -11.49 4.03 -5.09
CA THR A 6 -10.70 3.09 -4.30
C THR A 6 -10.16 1.98 -5.19
N ARG A 7 -8.90 1.59 -5.00
CA ARG A 7 -8.32 0.42 -5.67
C ARG A 7 -7.28 -0.28 -4.80
N VAL A 8 -7.06 -1.54 -5.10
CA VAL A 8 -5.91 -2.33 -4.66
C VAL A 8 -5.27 -2.96 -5.90
N VAL A 9 -3.94 -3.01 -5.93
CA VAL A 9 -3.16 -3.60 -7.01
C VAL A 9 -2.23 -4.62 -6.38
N PHE A 10 -2.20 -5.82 -6.95
CA PHE A 10 -1.39 -6.94 -6.47
C PHE A 10 -0.23 -7.20 -7.42
N ALA A 11 0.88 -7.70 -6.87
CA ALA A 11 1.90 -8.37 -7.66
C ALA A 11 1.37 -9.73 -8.15
N GLU A 12 2.02 -10.28 -9.17
CA GLU A 12 1.63 -11.56 -9.78
C GLU A 12 1.49 -12.67 -8.72
N GLY A 13 0.35 -13.38 -8.74
CA GLY A 13 0.04 -14.48 -7.83
C GLY A 13 -0.40 -14.07 -6.41
N TRP A 14 -0.27 -12.80 -6.02
CA TRP A 14 -0.58 -12.36 -4.66
C TRP A 14 -2.07 -12.12 -4.40
N GLU A 15 -2.85 -11.78 -5.42
CA GLU A 15 -4.30 -11.58 -5.27
C GLU A 15 -4.99 -12.83 -4.73
N GLU A 16 -4.75 -13.99 -5.35
CA GLU A 16 -5.32 -15.27 -4.91
C GLU A 16 -4.81 -15.65 -3.51
N ARG A 17 -3.51 -15.43 -3.26
CA ARG A 17 -2.89 -15.73 -1.97
C ARG A 17 -3.51 -14.94 -0.82
N PHE A 18 -3.74 -13.64 -1.02
CA PHE A 18 -4.40 -12.80 -0.03
C PHE A 18 -5.89 -13.09 0.10
N ALA A 19 -6.54 -13.46 -1.00
CA ALA A 19 -7.94 -13.86 -1.01
C ALA A 19 -8.23 -15.10 -0.14
N ASP A 20 -7.27 -16.03 -0.02
CA ASP A 20 -7.33 -17.18 0.91
C ASP A 20 -7.40 -16.75 2.39
N TRP A 21 -6.85 -15.59 2.72
CA TRP A 21 -6.91 -14.99 4.06
C TRP A 21 -8.04 -13.97 4.21
N GLY A 22 -8.93 -13.87 3.22
CA GLY A 22 -10.06 -12.94 3.24
C GLY A 22 -9.68 -11.48 2.93
N LEU A 23 -8.47 -11.22 2.42
CA LEU A 23 -8.01 -9.88 2.08
C LEU A 23 -8.14 -9.65 0.56
N ARG A 24 -9.19 -8.96 0.11
CA ARG A 24 -9.50 -8.81 -1.33
C ARG A 24 -9.62 -7.36 -1.78
N SER A 25 -10.06 -6.49 -0.88
CA SER A 25 -10.35 -5.09 -1.16
C SER A 25 -9.41 -4.17 -0.41
N PHE A 26 -9.35 -2.91 -0.84
CA PHE A 26 -8.61 -1.88 -0.12
C PHE A 26 -9.02 -1.81 1.35
N GLU A 27 -10.32 -1.84 1.64
CA GLU A 27 -10.87 -1.80 2.98
C GLU A 27 -10.39 -2.99 3.82
N ASP A 28 -10.38 -4.20 3.25
CA ASP A 28 -9.88 -5.39 3.96
C ASP A 28 -8.43 -5.18 4.42
N PHE A 29 -7.58 -4.61 3.56
CA PHE A 29 -6.20 -4.30 3.94
C PHE A 29 -6.08 -3.09 4.86
N PHE A 30 -6.86 -2.04 4.64
CA PHE A 30 -6.73 -0.77 5.34
C PHE A 30 -7.25 -0.86 6.78
N ASP A 31 -8.36 -1.55 6.96
CA ASP A 31 -9.07 -1.72 8.22
C ASP A 31 -8.67 -3.01 8.96
N TYR A 32 -7.81 -3.87 8.37
CA TYR A 32 -7.25 -5.04 9.05
C TYR A 32 -6.68 -4.65 10.43
N ASP A 33 -7.23 -5.24 11.48
CA ASP A 33 -6.90 -4.94 12.87
C ASP A 33 -5.88 -5.92 13.48
N GLY A 34 -5.62 -7.04 12.80
CA GLY A 34 -4.60 -8.01 13.18
C GLY A 34 -3.17 -7.50 12.98
N GLY A 35 -2.26 -8.05 13.78
CA GLY A 35 -0.82 -7.84 13.66
C GLY A 35 -0.18 -7.05 14.81
N LEU A 36 1.14 -6.86 14.72
CA LEU A 36 1.93 -6.12 15.69
C LEU A 36 2.22 -4.72 15.15
N GLN A 37 1.85 -3.68 15.88
CA GLN A 37 2.18 -2.31 15.49
C GLN A 37 3.69 -2.06 15.64
N VAL A 38 4.37 -1.85 14.52
CA VAL A 38 5.82 -1.58 14.48
C VAL A 38 6.11 -0.09 14.63
N ASN A 39 5.27 0.76 14.03
CA ASN A 39 5.43 2.21 14.10
C ASN A 39 4.07 2.91 13.92
N ARG A 40 3.89 4.06 14.58
CA ARG A 40 2.74 4.93 14.41
C ARG A 40 3.14 6.39 14.59
N ASN A 41 2.70 7.22 13.66
CA ASN A 41 2.62 8.66 13.82
C ASN A 41 1.24 9.14 13.33
N ASP A 42 1.00 10.44 13.34
CA ASP A 42 -0.30 11.03 13.00
C ASP A 42 -0.71 10.84 11.53
N LYS A 43 0.25 10.50 10.66
CA LYS A 43 0.06 10.42 9.19
C LYS A 43 0.38 9.06 8.60
N ARG A 44 0.98 8.16 9.38
CA ARG A 44 1.46 6.86 8.93
C ARG A 44 1.40 5.85 10.06
N ASN A 45 0.95 4.64 9.73
CA ASN A 45 0.99 3.49 10.61
C ASN A 45 1.67 2.32 9.89
N VAL A 46 2.56 1.62 10.58
CA VAL A 46 3.20 0.40 10.09
C VAL A 46 2.85 -0.76 11.01
N VAL A 47 2.26 -1.80 10.46
CA VAL A 47 1.88 -3.03 11.16
C VAL A 47 2.58 -4.22 10.50
N GLU A 48 3.17 -5.08 11.32
CA GLU A 48 3.58 -6.41 10.94
C GLU A 48 2.36 -7.34 10.98
N MET A 49 1.99 -7.89 9.83
CA MET A 49 0.92 -8.86 9.68
C MET A 49 1.53 -10.26 9.55
N ARG A 50 1.00 -11.21 10.31
CA ARG A 50 1.34 -12.62 10.18
C ARG A 50 0.11 -13.35 9.67
N LEU A 51 0.20 -13.88 8.45
CA LEU A 51 -0.92 -14.54 7.79
C LEU A 51 -0.59 -16.02 7.59
N GLY A 52 -1.61 -16.88 7.74
CA GLY A 52 -1.45 -18.34 7.74
C GLY A 52 -1.44 -18.97 9.14
N THR A 53 -1.24 -20.29 9.18
CA THR A 53 -1.40 -21.11 10.40
C THR A 53 -0.12 -21.91 10.72
N GLY A 54 0.28 -21.89 11.99
CA GLY A 54 1.43 -22.66 12.49
C GLY A 54 2.74 -22.26 11.83
N ASP A 55 3.54 -23.25 11.42
CA ASP A 55 4.87 -23.04 10.83
C ASP A 55 4.86 -22.47 9.40
N LYS A 56 3.68 -22.30 8.79
CA LYS A 56 3.51 -21.74 7.45
C LYS A 56 3.06 -20.27 7.46
N GLN A 57 3.42 -19.53 8.51
CA GLN A 57 3.10 -18.11 8.60
C GLN A 57 4.00 -17.29 7.69
N GLU A 58 3.38 -16.43 6.88
CA GLU A 58 4.05 -15.43 6.08
C GLU A 58 3.96 -14.08 6.79
N ILE A 59 5.08 -13.35 6.82
CA ILE A 59 5.21 -12.07 7.50
C ILE A 59 5.19 -10.96 6.46
N PHE A 60 4.27 -10.01 6.64
CA PHE A 60 4.13 -8.83 5.79
C PHE A 60 4.22 -7.57 6.61
N PHE A 61 4.71 -6.50 5.99
CA PHE A 61 4.68 -5.17 6.59
C PHE A 61 3.69 -4.31 5.83
N ARG A 62 2.58 -3.97 6.47
CA ARG A 62 1.58 -3.04 5.94
C ARG A 62 1.91 -1.65 6.40
N LYS A 63 2.02 -0.73 5.46
CA LYS A 63 2.12 0.71 5.71
C LYS A 63 0.80 1.35 5.31
N ARG A 64 0.19 2.10 6.22
CA ARG A 64 -0.99 2.94 5.98
C ARG A 64 -0.58 4.39 6.02
N PHE A 65 -1.10 5.19 5.10
CA PHE A 65 -0.90 6.62 5.04
C PHE A 65 -2.25 7.33 5.14
N PHE A 66 -2.25 8.45 5.85
CA PHE A 66 -3.44 9.25 6.12
C PHE A 66 -3.15 10.71 5.77
N SER A 67 -4.10 11.36 5.07
CA SER A 67 -4.05 12.80 4.81
C SER A 67 -2.71 13.27 4.22
N PRO A 68 -2.47 13.01 2.92
CA PRO A 68 -1.21 13.39 2.28
C PRO A 68 -0.97 14.89 2.42
N HIS A 69 0.30 15.30 2.50
CA HIS A 69 0.59 16.71 2.47
C HIS A 69 0.41 17.24 1.04
N TRP A 70 -0.08 18.48 0.91
CA TRP A 70 -0.13 19.17 -0.38
C TRP A 70 1.21 19.17 -1.13
N LYS A 71 2.33 19.28 -0.40
CA LYS A 71 3.67 19.19 -0.98
C LYS A 71 3.92 17.84 -1.68
N ASP A 72 3.34 16.75 -1.20
CA ASP A 72 3.51 15.42 -1.76
C ASP A 72 2.71 15.29 -3.08
N VAL A 73 1.54 15.94 -3.16
CA VAL A 73 0.77 16.06 -4.41
C VAL A 73 1.56 16.83 -5.47
N PHE A 74 2.15 17.97 -5.12
CA PHE A 74 2.99 18.73 -6.06
C PHE A 74 4.24 17.95 -6.46
N PHE A 75 4.88 17.27 -5.52
CA PHE A 75 6.06 16.45 -5.78
C PHE A 75 5.77 15.33 -6.78
N THR A 76 4.63 14.63 -6.62
CA THR A 76 4.28 13.51 -7.50
C THR A 76 3.90 13.99 -8.90
N LEU A 77 3.13 15.06 -9.00
CA LEU A 77 2.82 15.69 -10.29
C LEU A 77 4.09 16.15 -11.03
N ARG A 78 5.04 16.76 -10.31
CA ARG A 78 6.30 17.28 -10.88
C ARG A 78 7.22 16.16 -11.39
N ASN A 79 7.35 15.06 -10.66
CA ASN A 79 8.33 14.01 -10.95
C ASN A 79 7.77 12.86 -11.80
N PHE A 80 6.50 12.51 -11.62
CA PHE A 80 5.87 11.39 -12.32
C PHE A 80 4.86 11.83 -13.40
N GLY A 81 4.61 13.14 -13.53
CA GLY A 81 3.62 13.69 -14.47
C GLY A 81 2.17 13.38 -14.10
N ALA A 82 1.93 12.74 -12.95
CA ALA A 82 0.62 12.35 -12.45
C ALA A 82 0.60 12.37 -10.93
N ILE A 83 -0.58 12.62 -10.35
CA ILE A 83 -0.80 12.49 -8.91
C ILE A 83 -0.75 10.99 -8.57
N CYS A 84 0.17 10.57 -7.70
CA CYS A 84 0.20 9.23 -7.12
C CYS A 84 0.02 9.31 -5.60
N SER A 85 -0.66 8.31 -5.02
CA SER A 85 -0.64 8.12 -3.57
C SER A 85 0.77 7.76 -3.09
N GLN A 86 1.07 8.04 -1.83
CA GLN A 86 2.36 7.66 -1.24
C GLN A 86 2.65 6.16 -1.40
N ALA A 87 1.65 5.28 -1.21
CA ALA A 87 1.80 3.85 -1.44
C ALA A 87 2.11 3.51 -2.91
N ALA A 88 1.43 4.15 -3.86
CA ALA A 88 1.70 3.94 -5.30
C ALA A 88 3.09 4.43 -5.70
N CYS A 89 3.59 5.52 -5.11
CA CYS A 89 4.94 5.99 -5.39
C CYS A 89 6.00 5.07 -4.75
N GLU A 90 5.78 4.56 -3.53
CA GLU A 90 6.65 3.53 -2.92
C GLU A 90 6.70 2.25 -3.78
N TRP A 91 5.53 1.80 -4.26
CA TRP A 91 5.41 0.65 -5.17
C TRP A 91 6.26 0.82 -6.43
N LYS A 92 6.09 1.94 -7.15
CA LYS A 92 6.84 2.25 -8.37
C LYS A 92 8.35 2.31 -8.13
N ASN A 93 8.76 2.97 -7.04
CA ASN A 93 10.18 3.09 -6.69
C ASN A 93 10.80 1.73 -6.34
N ALA A 94 10.08 0.88 -5.60
CA ALA A 94 10.56 -0.46 -5.27
C ALA A 94 10.73 -1.33 -6.53
N HIS A 95 9.76 -1.32 -7.43
CA HIS A 95 9.89 -2.01 -8.72
C HIS A 95 11.04 -1.46 -9.57
N ALA A 96 11.18 -0.13 -9.67
CA ALA A 96 12.28 0.48 -10.43
C ALA A 96 13.66 0.07 -9.90
N LEU A 97 13.83 -0.09 -8.58
CA LEU A 97 15.07 -0.59 -7.97
C LEU A 97 15.30 -2.07 -8.29
N LEU A 98 14.25 -2.90 -8.17
CA LEU A 98 14.33 -4.33 -8.48
C LEU A 98 14.66 -4.58 -9.96
N ASP A 99 14.08 -3.80 -10.88
CA ASP A 99 14.28 -3.91 -12.33
C ASP A 99 15.74 -3.64 -12.74
N ILE A 100 16.45 -2.77 -11.99
CA ILE A 100 17.88 -2.50 -12.20
C ILE A 100 18.79 -3.40 -11.35
N GLY A 101 18.23 -4.40 -10.66
CA GLY A 101 18.98 -5.35 -9.84
C GLY A 101 19.44 -4.82 -8.49
N VAL A 102 18.93 -3.67 -8.03
CA VAL A 102 19.20 -3.15 -6.69
C VAL A 102 18.28 -3.85 -5.70
N GLU A 103 18.89 -4.55 -4.73
CA GLU A 103 18.14 -5.28 -3.72
C GLU A 103 17.35 -4.33 -2.81
N THR A 104 16.07 -4.62 -2.65
CA THR A 104 15.14 -3.92 -1.78
C THR A 104 14.02 -4.89 -1.37
N TYR A 105 13.08 -4.42 -0.54
CA TYR A 105 11.90 -5.20 -0.20
C TYR A 105 11.06 -5.51 -1.45
N ARG A 106 10.39 -6.67 -1.46
CA ARG A 106 9.51 -7.08 -2.56
C ARG A 106 8.08 -6.64 -2.24
N PRO A 107 7.55 -5.62 -2.93
CA PRO A 107 6.18 -5.19 -2.68
C PRO A 107 5.21 -6.24 -3.23
N VAL A 108 4.16 -6.56 -2.47
CA VAL A 108 3.20 -7.63 -2.80
C VAL A 108 1.84 -7.09 -3.20
N CYS A 109 1.43 -5.95 -2.62
CA CYS A 109 0.30 -5.16 -3.08
C CYS A 109 0.46 -3.68 -2.65
N TYR A 110 -0.31 -2.80 -3.27
CA TYR A 110 -0.59 -1.46 -2.73
C TYR A 110 -2.06 -1.12 -2.90
N GLY A 111 -2.57 -0.31 -1.98
CA GLY A 111 -3.94 0.18 -1.99
C GLY A 111 -3.96 1.71 -2.06
N GLU A 112 -5.02 2.29 -2.61
CA GLU A 112 -5.26 3.73 -2.48
C GLU A 112 -6.75 4.08 -2.57
N GLU A 113 -7.15 5.06 -1.76
CA GLU A 113 -8.40 5.79 -1.87
C GLU A 113 -8.09 7.25 -2.22
N THR A 114 -8.71 7.73 -3.29
CA THR A 114 -8.54 9.09 -3.80
C THR A 114 -9.88 9.82 -3.86
N VAL A 115 -9.85 11.14 -3.65
CA VAL A 115 -11.00 12.04 -3.77
C VAL A 115 -10.60 13.12 -4.78
N PHE A 116 -11.34 13.21 -5.89
CA PHE A 116 -10.93 14.06 -7.04
C PHE A 116 -9.49 13.80 -7.53
N GLY A 117 -9.02 12.55 -7.46
CA GLY A 117 -7.66 12.18 -7.86
C GLY A 117 -6.56 12.55 -6.87
N ILE A 118 -6.91 13.16 -5.72
CA ILE A 118 -5.98 13.44 -4.63
C ILE A 118 -6.09 12.31 -3.62
N GLU A 119 -4.95 11.76 -3.17
CA GLU A 119 -4.93 10.73 -2.13
C GLU A 119 -5.65 11.21 -0.86
N ARG A 120 -6.45 10.32 -0.29
CA ARG A 120 -7.09 10.51 1.03
C ARG A 120 -6.45 9.58 2.05
N ARG A 121 -6.30 8.31 1.65
CA ARG A 121 -5.63 7.26 2.41
C ARG A 121 -5.05 6.22 1.45
N SER A 122 -3.95 5.59 1.84
CA SER A 122 -3.34 4.48 1.11
C SER A 122 -2.77 3.42 2.04
#